data_AF-G1NXE9-F1
#
_entry.id   AF-G1NXE9-F1
#
_cell.length_a   1.000
_cell.length_b   1.000
_cell.length_c   1.000
_cell.angle_alpha   90.00
_cell.angle_beta   90.00
_cell.angle_gamma   90.00
#
_symmetry.space_group_name_H-M   'P 1'
#
loop_
_entity.id
_entity.type
_entity.pdbx_description
1 polymer ?
#
loop_
_entity_poly.entity_id
_entity_poly.type
_entity_poly.pdbx_seq_one_letter_code
_entity_poly.pdbx_strand_id
1 'polypeptide(L)'
;NFPEACERWEQILRDHPTDMLALKFSHDAYFYLGYQEQMRDSAARVYPFWTPSVPLSSYVKGIYSFGLMETNLYDQAEKLAKEALSVTPTDAWSVHTVAHIHEMKAEVKAGLDFMQRSEAHWKGSDMLACHNYWHWALYLIEKGEYEAALTIYDDHVSPCL
;
A
#
# COMPACT_ATOMS: atom_id res chain seq x y z
N ASN A 1 3.48 16.58 17.26
CA ASN A 1 2.00 16.62 17.23
C ASN A 1 1.57 16.21 15.82
N PHE A 2 1.03 15.01 15.62
CA PHE A 2 0.73 14.48 14.27
C PHE A 2 -0.31 15.31 13.49
N PRO A 3 -1.48 15.66 14.07
CA PRO A 3 -2.45 16.52 13.38
C PRO A 3 -1.87 17.84 12.87
N GLU A 4 -1.12 18.55 13.72
CA GLU A 4 -0.48 19.81 13.33
C GLU A 4 0.58 19.60 12.23
N ALA A 5 1.32 18.50 12.28
CA ALA A 5 2.28 18.16 11.22
C ALA A 5 1.57 17.87 9.88
N CYS A 6 0.44 17.15 9.90
CA CYS A 6 -0.40 16.94 8.71
C CYS A 6 -0.81 18.29 8.09
N GLU A 7 -1.27 19.25 8.89
CA GLU A 7 -1.64 20.58 8.38
C GLU A 7 -0.48 21.29 7.68
N ARG A 8 0.76 21.13 8.18
CA ARG A 8 1.96 21.70 7.55
C ARG A 8 2.32 20.99 6.25
N TRP A 9 2.25 19.67 6.19
CA TRP A 9 2.48 18.94 4.94
C TRP A 9 1.40 19.25 3.90
N GLU A 10 0.13 19.37 4.31
CA GLU A 10 -0.96 19.81 3.41
C GLU A 10 -0.77 21.25 2.91
N GLN A 11 -0.20 22.14 3.71
CA GLN A 11 0.19 23.48 3.24
C GLN A 11 1.26 23.36 2.14
N ILE A 12 2.31 22.57 2.37
CA ILE A 12 3.36 22.34 1.37
C ILE A 12 2.78 21.75 0.08
N LEU A 13 1.89 20.75 0.18
CA LEU A 13 1.29 20.10 -1.00
C LEU A 13 0.37 21.02 -1.81
N ARG A 14 -0.19 22.08 -1.20
CA ARG A 14 -0.94 23.11 -1.95
C ARG A 14 -0.03 23.96 -2.82
N ASP A 15 1.15 24.32 -2.31
CA ASP A 15 2.10 25.18 -3.01
C ASP A 15 3.04 24.39 -3.93
N HIS A 16 3.31 23.13 -3.56
CA HIS A 16 4.26 22.21 -4.20
C HIS A 16 3.61 20.81 -4.34
N PRO A 17 2.66 20.62 -5.28
CA PRO A 17 1.92 19.37 -5.40
C PRO A 17 2.78 18.16 -5.78
N THR A 18 4.00 18.37 -6.25
CA THR A 18 4.97 17.31 -6.57
C THR A 18 6.03 17.10 -5.48
N ASP A 19 5.80 17.58 -4.25
CA ASP A 19 6.68 17.29 -3.13
C ASP A 19 6.41 15.88 -2.57
N MET A 20 7.27 14.92 -2.93
CA MET A 20 7.13 13.52 -2.51
C MET A 20 7.21 13.34 -1.00
N LEU A 21 8.05 14.12 -0.32
CA LEU A 21 8.28 13.96 1.12
C LEU A 21 7.07 14.44 1.91
N ALA A 22 6.52 15.60 1.54
CA ALA A 22 5.27 16.09 2.14
C ALA A 22 4.11 15.11 1.90
N LEU A 23 4.01 14.53 0.69
CA LEU A 23 3.00 13.52 0.39
C LEU A 23 3.18 12.25 1.22
N LYS A 24 4.40 11.73 1.32
CA LYS A 24 4.66 10.50 2.06
C LYS A 24 4.42 10.68 3.56
N PHE A 25 4.88 11.80 4.13
CA PHE A 25 4.69 12.07 5.56
C PHE A 25 3.24 12.37 5.92
N SER A 26 2.50 13.10 5.09
CA SER A 26 1.06 13.28 5.30
C SER A 26 0.30 11.96 5.22
N HIS A 27 0.58 11.14 4.20
CA HIS A 27 -0.01 9.81 4.05
C HIS A 27 0.23 8.92 5.28
N ASP A 28 1.49 8.78 5.73
CA ASP A 28 1.83 7.94 6.88
C ASP A 28 1.21 8.46 8.17
N ALA A 29 1.21 9.77 8.37
CA ALA A 29 0.58 10.36 9.55
C ALA A 29 -0.94 10.16 9.55
N TYR A 30 -1.61 10.29 8.40
CA TYR A 30 -3.04 9.99 8.29
C TYR A 30 -3.33 8.50 8.51
N PHE A 31 -2.48 7.61 8.02
CA PHE A 31 -2.57 6.17 8.30
C PHE A 31 -2.52 5.90 9.81
N TYR A 32 -1.51 6.42 10.52
CA TYR A 32 -1.39 6.22 11.97
C TYR A 32 -2.49 6.88 12.80
N LEU A 33 -3.10 7.95 12.29
CA LEU A 33 -4.23 8.63 12.94
C LEU A 33 -5.60 7.99 12.63
N GLY A 34 -5.66 7.03 11.69
CA GLY A 34 -6.92 6.44 11.22
C GLY A 34 -7.76 7.40 10.36
N TYR A 35 -7.13 8.41 9.74
CA TYR A 35 -7.79 9.44 8.93
C TYR A 35 -7.82 9.02 7.45
N GLN A 36 -8.55 7.94 7.16
CA GLN A 36 -8.57 7.28 5.85
C GLN A 36 -9.07 8.21 4.72
N GLU A 37 -10.11 9.00 4.97
CA GLU A 37 -10.64 9.94 3.97
C GLU A 37 -9.61 11.03 3.62
N GLN A 38 -8.92 11.57 4.63
CA GLN A 38 -7.88 12.57 4.45
C GLN A 38 -6.67 12.01 3.71
N MET A 39 -6.27 10.76 4.04
CA MET A 39 -5.20 10.05 3.34
C MET A 39 -5.51 9.93 1.84
N ARG A 40 -6.72 9.46 1.49
CA ARG A 40 -7.18 9.38 0.11
C ARG A 40 -7.23 10.75 -0.55
N ASP A 41 -7.87 11.73 0.08
CA ASP A 41 -8.16 13.03 -0.53
C ASP A 41 -6.90 13.89 -0.72
N SER A 42 -5.90 13.74 0.16
CA SER A 42 -4.58 14.35 0.00
C SER A 42 -3.88 13.84 -1.27
N ALA A 43 -3.77 12.51 -1.41
CA ALA A 43 -3.20 11.90 -2.60
C ALA A 43 -3.98 12.25 -3.87
N ALA A 44 -5.32 12.18 -3.84
CA ALA A 44 -6.19 12.49 -4.97
C ALA A 44 -6.01 13.93 -5.47
N ARG A 45 -5.85 14.90 -4.54
CA ARG A 45 -5.71 16.32 -4.86
C ARG A 45 -4.41 16.62 -5.61
N VAL A 46 -3.31 15.95 -5.27
CA VAL A 46 -2.03 16.18 -5.93
C VAL A 46 -1.80 15.27 -7.14
N TYR A 47 -2.48 14.13 -7.22
CA TYR A 47 -2.30 13.11 -8.26
C TYR A 47 -2.23 13.67 -9.70
N PRO A 48 -3.08 14.63 -10.14
CA PRO A 48 -3.01 15.18 -11.50
C PRO A 48 -1.69 15.88 -11.87
N PHE A 49 -0.90 16.31 -10.88
CA PHE A 49 0.40 16.96 -11.09
C PHE A 49 1.54 15.95 -11.31
N TRP A 50 1.33 14.67 -10.96
CA TRP A 50 2.32 13.59 -11.07
C TRP A 50 2.25 12.90 -12.43
N THR A 51 2.70 13.62 -13.47
CA THR A 51 2.82 13.04 -14.82
C THR A 51 3.93 11.97 -14.88
N PRO A 52 3.92 11.07 -15.87
CA PRO A 52 4.95 10.02 -16.00
C PRO A 52 6.40 10.53 -16.09
N SER A 53 6.61 11.78 -16.51
CA SER A 53 7.94 12.41 -16.54
C SER A 53 8.44 12.88 -15.17
N VAL A 54 7.55 13.01 -14.17
CA VAL A 54 7.94 13.37 -12.80
C VAL A 54 8.52 12.13 -12.13
N PRO A 55 9.75 12.21 -11.55
CA PRO A 55 10.34 11.11 -10.81
C PRO A 55 9.40 10.60 -9.72
N LEU A 56 9.38 9.28 -9.50
CA LEU A 56 8.56 8.61 -8.47
C LEU A 56 7.04 8.68 -8.71
N SER A 57 6.56 9.19 -9.84
CA SER A 57 5.13 9.24 -10.17
C SER A 57 4.41 7.89 -10.07
N SER A 58 5.09 6.77 -10.36
CA SER A 58 4.53 5.43 -10.17
C SER A 58 4.24 5.11 -8.69
N TYR A 59 5.09 5.52 -7.76
CA TYR A 59 4.85 5.33 -6.33
C TYR A 59 3.69 6.17 -5.82
N VAL A 60 3.49 7.37 -6.38
CA VAL A 60 2.33 8.21 -6.05
C VAL A 60 1.02 7.56 -6.49
N LYS A 61 1.04 6.82 -7.61
CA LYS A 61 -0.08 5.97 -8.00
C LYS A 61 -0.35 4.87 -6.96
N GLY A 62 0.70 4.24 -6.42
CA GLY A 62 0.58 3.26 -5.32
C GLY A 62 -0.01 3.87 -4.03
N ILE A 63 0.48 5.04 -3.62
CA ILE A 63 -0.05 5.81 -2.48
C ILE A 63 -1.55 6.11 -2.66
N TYR A 64 -1.94 6.61 -3.83
CA TYR A 64 -3.34 6.93 -4.08
C TYR A 64 -4.21 5.66 -4.14
N SER A 65 -3.70 4.60 -4.76
CA SER A 65 -4.35 3.29 -4.78
C SER A 65 -4.67 2.78 -3.38
N PHE A 66 -3.72 2.88 -2.45
CA PHE A 66 -3.93 2.47 -1.07
C PHE A 66 -5.03 3.28 -0.38
N GLY A 67 -5.05 4.60 -0.54
CA GLY A 67 -6.13 5.46 -0.03
C GLY A 67 -7.51 5.13 -0.61
N LEU A 68 -7.58 4.73 -1.89
CA LEU A 68 -8.83 4.23 -2.50
C LEU A 68 -9.27 2.90 -1.88
N MET A 69 -8.33 1.98 -1.63
CA MET A 69 -8.62 0.68 -1.01
C MET A 69 -9.17 0.86 0.41
N GLU A 70 -8.52 1.68 1.24
CA GLU A 70 -8.91 1.98 2.62
C GLU A 70 -10.28 2.69 2.73
N THR A 71 -10.79 3.20 1.61
CA THR A 71 -12.11 3.85 1.51
C THR A 71 -13.09 3.07 0.65
N ASN A 72 -12.86 1.75 0.49
CA ASN A 72 -13.74 0.78 -0.15
C ASN A 72 -13.95 0.97 -1.67
N LEU A 73 -13.03 1.66 -2.35
CA LEU A 73 -13.04 1.86 -3.81
C LEU A 73 -12.17 0.83 -4.51
N TYR A 74 -12.41 -0.46 -4.23
CA TYR A 74 -11.50 -1.56 -4.57
C TYR A 74 -11.16 -1.68 -6.06
N ASP A 75 -12.14 -1.54 -6.96
CA ASP A 75 -11.88 -1.70 -8.40
C ASP A 75 -10.97 -0.58 -8.96
N GLN A 76 -11.12 0.64 -8.43
CA GLN A 76 -10.28 1.77 -8.81
C GLN A 76 -8.88 1.61 -8.23
N ALA A 77 -8.79 1.21 -6.96
CA ALA A 77 -7.53 0.88 -6.30
C ALA A 77 -6.77 -0.21 -7.07
N GLU A 78 -7.43 -1.33 -7.37
CA GLU A 78 -6.81 -2.48 -8.05
C GLU A 78 -6.23 -2.09 -9.40
N LYS A 79 -6.97 -1.29 -10.17
CA LYS A 79 -6.51 -0.76 -11.45
C LYS A 79 -5.24 0.08 -11.27
N LEU A 80 -5.25 1.04 -10.35
CA LEU A 80 -4.10 1.92 -10.12
C LEU A 80 -2.88 1.16 -9.58
N ALA A 81 -3.05 0.25 -8.63
CA ALA A 81 -1.96 -0.59 -8.13
C ALA A 81 -1.35 -1.45 -9.24
N LYS A 82 -2.17 -2.09 -10.08
CA LYS A 82 -1.67 -2.91 -11.20
C LYS A 82 -0.92 -2.07 -12.23
N GLU A 83 -1.41 -0.88 -12.53
CA GLU A 83 -0.68 0.06 -13.39
C GLU A 83 0.65 0.50 -12.76
N ALA A 84 0.69 0.78 -11.46
CA ALA A 84 1.92 1.14 -10.75
C ALA A 84 2.94 -0.02 -10.79
N LEU A 85 2.49 -1.24 -10.50
CA LEU A 85 3.32 -2.45 -10.55
C LEU A 85 3.82 -2.78 -11.95
N SER A 86 3.10 -2.39 -13.00
CA SER A 86 3.58 -2.56 -14.38
C SER A 86 4.80 -1.71 -14.71
N VAL A 87 4.99 -0.59 -14.00
CA VAL A 87 6.12 0.34 -14.18
C VAL A 87 7.19 0.10 -13.12
N THR A 88 6.78 -0.14 -11.87
CA THR A 88 7.67 -0.35 -10.72
C THR A 88 7.23 -1.59 -9.95
N PRO A 89 7.64 -2.79 -10.41
CA PRO A 89 7.25 -4.05 -9.77
C PRO A 89 7.68 -4.16 -8.30
N THR A 90 8.71 -3.42 -7.88
CA THR A 90 9.25 -3.40 -6.51
C THR A 90 8.51 -2.45 -5.58
N ASP A 91 7.40 -1.85 -5.99
CA ASP A 91 6.57 -1.02 -5.13
C ASP A 91 5.74 -1.88 -4.16
N ALA A 92 6.31 -2.14 -2.98
CA ALA A 92 5.69 -2.96 -1.96
C ALA A 92 4.36 -2.39 -1.42
N TRP A 93 4.10 -1.09 -1.53
CA TRP A 93 2.81 -0.48 -1.17
C TRP A 93 1.71 -0.81 -2.18
N SER A 94 2.06 -0.83 -3.48
CA SER A 94 1.11 -1.28 -4.51
C SER A 94 0.83 -2.78 -4.38
N VAL A 95 1.82 -3.60 -4.01
CA VAL A 95 1.61 -5.01 -3.66
C VAL A 95 0.65 -5.14 -2.47
N HIS A 96 0.91 -4.39 -1.40
CA HIS A 96 0.09 -4.35 -0.20
C HIS A 96 -1.37 -4.02 -0.53
N THR A 97 -1.59 -3.03 -1.41
CA THR A 97 -2.94 -2.66 -1.85
C THR A 97 -3.66 -3.81 -2.55
N VAL A 98 -2.98 -4.52 -3.46
CA VAL A 98 -3.58 -5.67 -4.16
C VAL A 98 -3.87 -6.81 -3.20
N ALA A 99 -3.00 -7.04 -2.21
CA ALA A 99 -3.24 -8.03 -1.17
C ALA A 99 -4.53 -7.71 -0.38
N HIS A 100 -4.66 -6.50 0.16
CA HIS A 100 -5.90 -6.09 0.82
C HIS A 100 -7.12 -6.24 -0.08
N ILE A 101 -7.04 -5.91 -1.37
CA ILE A 101 -8.19 -6.03 -2.27
C ILE A 101 -8.64 -7.49 -2.39
N HIS A 102 -7.73 -8.43 -2.57
CA HIS A 102 -8.08 -9.85 -2.60
C HIS A 102 -8.63 -10.35 -1.26
N GLU A 103 -8.14 -9.82 -0.14
CA GLU A 103 -8.69 -10.08 1.20
C GLU A 103 -10.14 -9.56 1.31
N MET A 104 -10.36 -8.27 1.02
CA MET A 104 -11.68 -7.62 1.11
C MET A 104 -12.71 -8.21 0.16
N LYS A 105 -12.28 -8.77 -0.98
CA LYS A 105 -13.14 -9.46 -1.95
C LYS A 105 -13.30 -10.96 -1.66
N ALA A 106 -12.66 -11.50 -0.62
CA ALA A 106 -12.60 -12.94 -0.30
C ALA A 106 -12.07 -13.81 -1.46
N GLU A 107 -11.13 -13.28 -2.24
CA GLU A 107 -10.50 -13.93 -3.40
C GLU A 107 -9.21 -14.67 -3.00
N VAL A 108 -9.29 -15.51 -1.97
CA VAL A 108 -8.13 -16.17 -1.31
C VAL A 108 -7.14 -16.79 -2.29
N LYS A 109 -7.64 -17.54 -3.28
CA LYS A 109 -6.79 -18.19 -4.28
C LYS A 109 -5.99 -17.16 -5.12
N ALA A 110 -6.65 -16.10 -5.56
CA ALA A 110 -6.01 -15.06 -6.35
C ALA A 110 -4.98 -14.28 -5.51
N GLY A 111 -5.29 -14.03 -4.23
CA GLY A 111 -4.38 -13.45 -3.25
C GLY A 111 -3.10 -14.29 -3.11
N LEU A 112 -3.22 -15.59 -2.82
CA LEU A 112 -2.07 -16.49 -2.70
C LEU A 112 -1.22 -16.55 -3.97
N ASP A 113 -1.86 -16.74 -5.13
CA ASP A 113 -1.17 -16.77 -6.43
C ASP A 113 -0.43 -15.44 -6.68
N PHE A 114 -1.02 -14.31 -6.27
CA PHE A 114 -0.40 -12.99 -6.38
C PHE A 114 0.80 -12.81 -5.44
N MET A 115 0.68 -13.18 -4.17
CA MET A 115 1.78 -13.03 -3.21
C MET A 115 2.98 -13.88 -3.63
N GLN A 116 2.73 -15.14 -4.02
CA GLN A 116 3.78 -16.06 -4.47
C GLN A 116 4.50 -15.57 -5.72
N ARG A 117 3.77 -15.13 -6.75
CA ARG A 117 4.40 -14.70 -8.02
C ARG A 117 5.15 -13.37 -7.90
N SER A 118 4.80 -12.53 -6.92
CA SER A 118 5.38 -11.19 -6.76
C SER A 118 6.46 -11.12 -5.67
N GLU A 119 6.63 -12.15 -4.84
CA GLU A 119 7.50 -12.17 -3.67
C GLU A 119 8.91 -11.61 -3.91
N ALA A 120 9.55 -12.03 -5.01
CA ALA A 120 10.91 -11.62 -5.36
C ALA A 120 11.06 -10.08 -5.50
N HIS A 121 9.96 -9.36 -5.72
CA HIS A 121 9.96 -7.93 -5.95
C HIS A 121 9.84 -7.10 -4.66
N TRP A 122 9.23 -7.64 -3.60
CA TRP A 122 8.88 -6.88 -2.40
C TRP A 122 9.46 -7.45 -1.10
N LYS A 123 9.99 -8.69 -1.10
CA LYS A 123 10.55 -9.32 0.11
C LYS A 123 11.71 -8.56 0.77
N GLY A 124 12.34 -7.63 0.06
CA GLY A 124 13.42 -6.77 0.58
C GLY A 124 12.95 -5.42 1.12
N SER A 125 11.64 -5.15 1.18
CA SER A 125 11.08 -3.83 1.54
C SER A 125 10.83 -3.63 3.05
N ASP A 126 11.75 -4.11 3.89
CA ASP A 126 11.74 -3.98 5.36
C ASP A 126 10.35 -4.20 5.98
N MET A 127 9.78 -3.18 6.63
CA MET A 127 8.48 -3.23 7.33
C MET A 127 7.33 -3.67 6.42
N LEU A 128 7.32 -3.23 5.15
CA LEU A 128 6.27 -3.59 4.20
C LEU A 128 6.40 -5.05 3.74
N ALA A 129 7.61 -5.60 3.70
CA ALA A 129 7.79 -7.02 3.42
C ALA A 129 7.13 -7.87 4.52
N CYS A 130 7.40 -7.53 5.78
CA CYS A 130 6.77 -8.22 6.90
C CYS A 130 5.24 -8.16 6.84
N HIS A 131 4.68 -6.97 6.58
CA HIS A 131 3.24 -6.81 6.53
C HIS A 131 2.61 -7.53 5.32
N ASN A 132 3.29 -7.57 4.18
CA ASN A 132 2.85 -8.39 3.04
C ASN A 132 2.87 -9.89 3.36
N TYR A 133 3.86 -10.39 4.11
CA TYR A 133 3.83 -11.78 4.59
C TYR A 133 2.69 -12.04 5.59
N TRP A 134 2.29 -11.04 6.39
CA TRP A 134 1.12 -11.15 7.26
C TRP A 134 -0.17 -11.40 6.46
N HIS A 135 -0.40 -10.65 5.36
CA HIS A 135 -1.50 -10.91 4.43
C HIS A 135 -1.46 -12.32 3.85
N TRP A 136 -0.28 -12.80 3.48
CA TRP A 136 -0.12 -14.18 3.00
C TRP A 136 -0.55 -15.19 4.07
N ALA A 137 -0.09 -15.04 5.31
CA ALA A 137 -0.48 -15.91 6.42
C ALA A 137 -2.00 -15.91 6.63
N LEU A 138 -2.68 -14.76 6.51
CA LEU A 138 -4.14 -14.69 6.61
C LEU A 138 -4.84 -15.48 5.50
N TYR A 139 -4.37 -15.42 4.26
CA TYR A 139 -4.94 -16.26 3.20
C TYR A 139 -4.80 -17.76 3.48
N LEU A 140 -3.68 -18.18 4.07
CA LEU A 140 -3.46 -19.57 4.45
C LEU A 140 -4.42 -19.98 5.58
N ILE A 141 -4.66 -19.11 6.56
CA ILE A 141 -5.66 -19.32 7.61
C ILE A 141 -7.06 -19.48 7.00
N GLU A 142 -7.47 -18.58 6.12
CA GLU A 142 -8.80 -18.63 5.46
C GLU A 142 -8.97 -19.89 4.61
N LYS A 143 -7.88 -20.39 4.02
CA LYS A 143 -7.85 -21.66 3.28
C LYS A 143 -7.85 -22.91 4.19
N GLY A 144 -7.59 -22.75 5.49
CA GLY A 144 -7.46 -23.84 6.47
C GLY A 144 -6.06 -24.48 6.54
N GLU A 145 -5.05 -23.84 5.95
CA GLU A 145 -3.65 -24.30 5.94
C GLU A 145 -2.86 -23.70 7.12
N TYR A 146 -3.28 -23.99 8.35
CA TYR A 146 -2.77 -23.33 9.56
C TYR A 146 -1.27 -23.54 9.81
N GLU A 147 -0.73 -24.74 9.56
CA GLU A 147 0.72 -25.01 9.72
C GLU A 147 1.57 -24.18 8.75
N ALA A 148 1.08 -23.99 7.52
CA ALA A 148 1.75 -23.14 6.55
C ALA A 148 1.68 -21.66 6.96
N ALA A 149 0.55 -21.22 7.53
CA ALA A 149 0.42 -19.88 8.08
C ALA A 149 1.40 -19.63 9.24
N LEU A 150 1.55 -20.60 10.15
CA LEU A 150 2.53 -20.53 11.24
C LEU A 150 3.96 -20.50 10.71
N THR A 151 4.27 -21.26 9.67
CA THR A 151 5.60 -21.22 9.03
C THR A 151 5.89 -19.81 8.49
N ILE A 152 4.95 -19.18 7.78
CA ILE A 152 5.11 -17.78 7.32
C ILE A 152 5.28 -16.83 8.49
N TYR A 153 4.50 -17.01 9.56
CA TYR A 153 4.61 -16.18 10.75
C TYR A 153 6.01 -16.29 11.39
N ASP A 154 6.50 -17.51 11.63
CA ASP A 154 7.78 -17.75 12.29
C ASP A 154 8.97 -17.25 11.44
N ASP A 155 8.94 -17.48 10.13
CA ASP A 155 10.04 -17.15 9.23
C ASP A 155 10.09 -15.65 8.84
N HIS A 156 8.93 -14.99 8.77
CA HIS A 156 8.84 -13.67 8.15
C HIS A 156 8.14 -12.59 8.98
N VAL A 157 7.24 -12.94 9.90
CA VAL A 157 6.48 -11.97 10.69
C VAL A 157 7.10 -11.77 12.06
N SER A 158 7.31 -12.84 12.84
CA SER A 158 7.93 -12.76 14.17
C SER A 158 9.30 -12.08 14.20
N PRO A 159 10.19 -12.24 13.20
CA PRO A 159 11.50 -11.57 13.21
C PRO A 159 11.43 -10.06 12.97
N CYS A 160 10.28 -9.54 12.51
CA CYS A 160 10.11 -8.13 12.16
C CYS A 160 9.49 -7.28 13.29
N LEU A 161 8.94 -7.95 14.32
CA LEU A 161 8.30 -7.35 15.50
C LEU A 161 9.33 -6.99 16.58
#